data_AF-A0A8T5W7N2-F1
#
_entry.id   AF-A0A8T5W7N2-F1
#
_cell.length_a   1.000
_cell.length_b   1.000
_cell.length_c   1.000
_cell.angle_alpha   90.00
_cell.angle_beta   90.00
_cell.angle_gamma   90.00
#
_symmetry.space_group_name_H-M   'P 1'
#
loop_
_entity.id
_entity.type
_entity.pdbx_description
1 polymer ?
#
loop_
_entity_poly.entity_id
_entity_poly.type
_entity_poly.pdbx_seq_one_letter_code
_entity_poly.pdbx_strand_id
1 'polypeptide(L)'
;MKHISPDKRKSQRVSSIFPVEIEIKDSLTGSSLALPGEAINLSEEGLCLLLESSLPGSPSFKLRIDLPPCYSPNPIDAQGVEVEVNIVWKKTFARGRQFRYGISFSECEANRPSLSILKGILSDEEEKLFKPSGILTEQPQISFVRIPHSCNMHAVDMTIGCEHGCLYCHFSRLNEEEWRKKYPLSKGFPIPVDMRPMYKQDVFPFSPIYLSPSSDPFTPKARDLTHELLEYLLPKGLVFNISTKDIIPDKTIKLLKKYSSSIEGLVVGVTSLDENRNKLLEPDCPSAEERLGSVPRLLKIGCRTGVRMDPIFPLIDDTDDALNSTVKTIAKTGVKDITGTYVFSFGRFLRRLKKEPFLQKSLQLLNEKCYIAGGVALSIPLEMKKVMYRKMNEICKSYGIIFSTCGCKEVRLKDTGFSLICRNPDFVKPAFQEGSK
;
A
#
# COMPACT_ATOMS: atom_id res chain seq x y z
N MET A 1 -38.02 -2.48 -4.51
CA MET A 1 -37.95 -2.02 -3.12
C MET A 1 -36.54 -1.49 -2.85
N LYS A 2 -36.38 -0.20 -2.55
CA LYS A 2 -35.08 0.42 -2.23
C LYS A 2 -34.61 -0.08 -0.86
N HIS A 3 -33.48 -0.77 -0.78
CA HIS A 3 -32.84 -1.03 0.50
C HIS A 3 -32.24 0.28 1.04
N ILE A 4 -32.86 0.79 2.10
CA ILE A 4 -32.45 1.99 2.84
C ILE A 4 -31.24 1.61 3.71
N SER A 5 -30.12 2.31 3.50
CA SER A 5 -28.93 2.27 4.35
C SER A 5 -29.29 2.73 5.78
N PRO A 6 -28.75 2.10 6.85
CA PRO A 6 -29.12 2.39 8.24
C PRO A 6 -28.57 3.73 8.80
N ASP A 7 -28.17 4.69 7.98
CA ASP A 7 -27.65 5.99 8.41
C ASP A 7 -28.62 7.09 7.94
N LYS A 8 -29.35 7.70 8.89
CA LYS A 8 -30.52 8.59 8.68
C LYS A 8 -30.14 10.04 8.25
N ARG A 9 -29.09 10.25 7.45
CA ARG A 9 -28.68 11.58 6.95
C ARG A 9 -28.98 11.75 5.47
N LYS A 10 -29.43 12.95 5.06
CA LYS A 10 -29.96 13.27 3.71
C LYS A 10 -28.91 13.82 2.72
N SER A 11 -27.66 14.03 3.15
CA SER A 11 -26.59 14.69 2.38
C SER A 11 -25.61 13.71 1.68
N GLN A 12 -24.89 14.21 0.65
CA GLN A 12 -23.83 13.51 -0.09
C GLN A 12 -22.64 13.16 0.83
N ARG A 13 -21.90 12.09 0.49
CA ARG A 13 -20.85 11.49 1.34
C ARG A 13 -19.52 11.45 0.60
N VAL A 14 -18.44 11.85 1.27
CA VAL A 14 -17.08 11.58 0.81
C VAL A 14 -16.58 10.26 1.43
N SER A 15 -16.11 9.34 0.58
CA SER A 15 -15.61 8.01 0.98
C SER A 15 -14.09 7.93 1.08
N SER A 16 -13.46 8.99 1.60
CA SER A 16 -12.04 9.01 1.97
C SER A 16 -11.86 8.68 3.46
N ILE A 17 -10.81 7.91 3.78
CA ILE A 17 -10.43 7.53 5.15
C ILE A 17 -9.28 8.47 5.55
N PHE A 18 -9.55 9.38 6.48
CA PHE A 18 -8.51 10.23 7.07
C PHE A 18 -8.04 9.60 8.39
N PRO A 19 -6.72 9.52 8.66
CA PRO A 19 -6.27 9.26 10.03
C PRO A 19 -6.71 10.44 10.89
N VAL A 20 -7.27 10.20 12.06
CA VAL A 20 -7.57 11.27 13.03
C VAL A 20 -7.07 10.84 14.39
N GLU A 21 -6.31 11.70 15.05
CA GLU A 21 -6.08 11.55 16.48
C GLU A 21 -7.17 12.35 17.21
N ILE A 22 -8.03 11.65 17.94
CA ILE A 22 -9.26 12.25 18.47
C ILE A 22 -8.99 12.68 19.90
N GLU A 23 -8.69 13.96 20.08
CA GLU A 23 -8.59 14.57 21.40
C GLU A 23 -9.98 15.07 21.83
N ILE A 24 -10.59 14.41 22.82
CA ILE A 24 -11.91 14.74 23.34
C ILE A 24 -11.73 15.60 24.58
N LYS A 25 -12.10 16.87 24.50
CA LYS A 25 -12.23 17.72 25.69
C LYS A 25 -13.67 17.73 26.17
N ASP A 26 -13.88 17.22 27.37
CA ASP A 26 -15.17 17.30 28.05
C ASP A 26 -15.43 18.75 28.45
N SER A 27 -16.48 19.35 27.90
CA SER A 27 -16.86 20.74 28.16
C SER A 27 -17.33 21.00 29.59
N LEU A 28 -17.71 19.96 30.35
CA LEU A 28 -18.16 20.07 31.74
C LEU A 28 -17.02 19.86 32.75
N THR A 29 -16.04 19.02 32.42
CA THR A 29 -14.96 18.64 33.37
C THR A 29 -13.57 19.18 32.99
N GLY A 30 -13.39 19.71 31.77
CA GLY A 30 -12.11 20.23 31.27
C GLY A 30 -11.05 19.15 31.01
N SER A 31 -11.40 17.87 31.17
CA SER A 31 -10.50 16.74 30.96
C SER A 31 -10.33 16.43 29.47
N SER A 32 -9.10 16.11 29.05
CA SER A 32 -8.75 15.72 27.68
C SER A 32 -8.48 14.22 27.61
N LEU A 33 -9.11 13.53 26.66
CA LEU A 33 -8.92 12.11 26.38
C LEU A 33 -8.58 11.92 24.90
N ALA A 34 -7.35 11.48 24.62
CA ALA A 34 -6.93 11.08 23.29
C ALA A 34 -7.33 9.62 23.02
N LEU A 35 -8.16 9.39 22.00
CA LEU A 35 -8.56 8.05 21.57
C LEU A 35 -8.11 7.80 20.12
N PRO A 36 -7.45 6.67 19.83
CA PRO A 36 -7.14 6.30 18.46
C PRO A 36 -8.42 5.94 17.70
N GLY A 37 -8.56 6.44 16.48
CA GLY A 37 -9.73 6.19 15.65
C GLY A 37 -9.60 6.68 14.21
N GLU A 38 -10.67 6.51 13.44
CA GLU A 38 -10.75 6.93 12.04
C GLU A 38 -12.02 7.76 11.80
N ALA A 39 -11.91 8.84 11.02
CA ALA A 39 -13.03 9.62 10.53
C ALA A 39 -13.33 9.20 9.09
N ILE A 40 -14.57 8.80 8.84
CA ILE A 40 -15.06 8.31 7.56
C ILE A 40 -16.41 8.95 7.22
N ASN A 41 -16.78 8.99 5.93
CA ASN A 41 -18.07 9.53 5.47
C ASN A 41 -18.30 11.00 5.87
N LEU A 42 -17.30 11.86 5.63
CA LEU A 42 -17.43 13.30 5.83
C LEU A 42 -18.51 13.88 4.89
N SER A 43 -19.36 14.76 5.40
CA SER A 43 -20.33 15.57 4.68
C SER A 43 -20.41 16.97 5.29
N GLU A 44 -21.21 17.86 4.71
CA GLU A 44 -21.40 19.21 5.26
C GLU A 44 -22.04 19.22 6.65
N GLU A 45 -22.77 18.16 6.99
CA GLU A 45 -23.57 18.06 8.21
C GLU A 45 -22.85 17.26 9.31
N GLY A 46 -21.75 16.56 8.98
CA GLY A 46 -21.01 15.77 9.94
C GLY A 46 -20.17 14.66 9.34
N LEU A 47 -19.85 13.66 10.15
CA LEU A 47 -19.01 12.52 9.76
C LEU A 47 -19.38 11.25 10.51
N CYS A 48 -18.61 10.18 10.33
CA CYS A 48 -18.72 8.98 11.13
C CYS A 48 -17.36 8.63 11.73
N LEU A 49 -17.33 8.36 13.04
CA LEU A 49 -16.13 7.95 13.76
C LEU A 49 -16.12 6.44 13.98
N LEU A 50 -14.96 5.83 13.79
CA LEU A 50 -14.64 4.46 14.17
C LEU A 50 -13.60 4.51 15.29
N LEU A 51 -13.95 4.00 16.48
CA LEU A 51 -13.10 4.03 17.66
C LEU A 51 -12.85 2.63 18.20
N GLU A 52 -11.68 2.42 18.77
CA GLU A 52 -11.32 1.17 19.46
C GLU A 52 -11.87 1.10 20.90
N SER A 53 -12.27 2.25 21.45
CA SER A 53 -12.89 2.38 22.78
C SER A 53 -14.14 3.26 22.73
N SER A 54 -15.01 3.14 23.74
CA SER A 54 -16.24 3.92 23.79
C SER A 54 -15.95 5.36 24.23
N LEU A 55 -16.56 6.33 23.55
CA LEU A 55 -16.65 7.71 24.04
C LEU A 55 -17.31 7.76 25.43
N PRO A 56 -16.80 8.62 26.34
CA PRO A 56 -17.47 8.96 27.61
C PRO A 56 -18.81 9.65 27.32
N GLY A 57 -19.78 9.51 28.22
CA GLY A 57 -21.22 9.73 27.98
C GLY A 57 -21.70 11.15 27.68
N SER A 58 -20.81 12.09 27.34
CA SER A 58 -21.20 13.46 26.97
C SER A 58 -21.76 13.50 25.54
N PRO A 59 -22.93 14.13 25.31
CA PRO A 59 -23.59 14.16 24.01
C PRO A 59 -22.87 15.04 22.97
N SER A 60 -22.02 15.97 23.43
CA SER A 60 -21.23 16.89 22.61
C SER A 60 -19.78 16.94 23.08
N PHE A 61 -18.85 17.17 22.14
CA PHE A 61 -17.42 17.32 22.41
C PHE A 61 -16.71 18.08 21.29
N LYS A 62 -15.49 18.57 21.54
CA LYS A 62 -14.61 19.08 20.49
C LYS A 62 -13.85 17.93 19.83
N LEU A 63 -13.92 17.87 18.51
CA LEU A 63 -13.22 16.92 17.67
C LEU A 63 -12.14 17.67 16.90
N ARG A 64 -10.89 17.28 17.08
CA ARG A 64 -9.79 17.69 16.20
C ARG A 64 -9.68 16.72 15.03
N ILE A 65 -9.61 17.26 13.81
CA ILE A 65 -9.41 16.51 12.56
C ILE A 65 -8.10 17.00 11.98
N ASP A 66 -7.07 16.18 12.03
CA ASP A 66 -5.78 16.56 11.43
C ASP A 66 -5.90 16.57 9.90
N LEU A 67 -5.70 17.76 9.33
CA LEU A 67 -5.76 17.95 7.89
C LEU A 67 -4.38 17.78 7.27
N PRO A 68 -4.31 17.28 6.03
CA PRO A 68 -3.07 17.28 5.27
C PRO A 68 -2.51 18.70 5.08
N PRO A 69 -1.19 18.88 4.94
CA PRO A 69 -0.56 20.21 4.84
C PRO A 69 -1.12 21.12 3.73
N CYS A 70 -1.65 20.56 2.63
CA CYS A 70 -2.26 21.34 1.54
C CYS A 70 -3.64 21.93 1.86
N TYR A 71 -4.30 21.43 2.90
CA TYR A 71 -5.56 21.96 3.43
C TYR A 71 -5.36 22.65 4.80
N SER A 72 -4.12 22.69 5.30
CA SER A 72 -3.78 23.41 6.52
C SER A 72 -3.59 24.90 6.22
N PRO A 73 -4.21 25.80 7.00
CA PRO A 73 -4.02 27.24 6.82
C PRO A 73 -2.61 27.72 7.16
N ASN A 74 -1.74 26.87 7.75
CA ASN A 74 -0.35 27.23 8.07
C ASN A 74 0.62 26.05 7.77
N PRO A 75 1.46 26.10 6.71
CA PRO A 75 2.23 24.93 6.23
C PRO A 75 3.38 24.45 7.12
N ILE A 76 3.69 25.18 8.19
CA ILE A 76 4.91 24.96 9.01
C ILE A 76 4.62 24.10 10.25
N ASP A 77 3.36 24.01 10.68
CA ASP A 77 2.93 23.16 11.79
C ASP A 77 1.70 22.35 11.36
N ALA A 78 1.71 21.03 11.53
CA ALA A 78 0.54 20.18 11.26
C ALA A 78 -0.59 20.49 12.27
N GLN A 79 -1.32 21.57 12.05
CA GLN A 79 -2.48 21.95 12.84
C GLN A 79 -3.75 21.45 12.16
N GLY A 80 -4.42 20.50 12.82
CA GLY A 80 -5.75 20.04 12.45
C GLY A 80 -6.84 21.10 12.66
N VAL A 81 -8.04 20.85 12.14
CA VAL A 81 -9.22 21.68 12.40
C VAL A 81 -9.96 21.15 13.61
N GLU A 82 -10.30 22.05 14.53
CA GLU A 82 -11.16 21.72 15.68
C GLU A 82 -12.61 22.09 15.37
N VAL A 83 -13.53 21.17 15.64
CA VAL A 83 -14.96 21.34 15.42
C VAL A 83 -15.72 20.82 16.64
N GLU A 84 -16.65 21.61 17.16
CA GLU A 84 -17.63 21.13 18.13
C GLU A 84 -18.66 20.23 17.44
N VAL A 85 -18.89 19.06 18.01
CA VAL A 85 -19.70 18.02 17.39
C VAL A 85 -20.68 17.39 18.37
N ASN A 86 -21.74 16.79 17.84
CA ASN A 86 -22.76 16.06 18.59
C ASN A 86 -22.82 14.60 18.15
N ILE A 87 -23.05 13.68 19.08
CA ILE A 87 -23.31 12.27 18.77
C ILE A 87 -24.78 12.09 18.38
N VAL A 88 -25.02 11.70 17.13
CA VAL A 88 -26.37 11.43 16.59
C VAL A 88 -26.80 9.99 16.88
N TRP A 89 -25.88 9.04 16.75
CA TRP A 89 -26.13 7.63 17.05
C TRP A 89 -24.83 6.90 17.39
N LYS A 90 -24.95 5.79 18.13
CA LYS A 90 -23.85 4.90 18.48
C LYS A 90 -24.21 3.46 18.07
N LYS A 91 -23.25 2.74 17.51
CA LYS A 91 -23.37 1.30 17.23
C LYS A 91 -22.12 0.56 17.65
N THR A 92 -22.30 -0.50 18.42
CA THR A 92 -21.20 -1.35 18.91
C THR A 92 -21.05 -2.57 18.00
N PHE A 93 -19.82 -2.88 17.61
CA PHE A 93 -19.47 -4.04 16.80
C PHE A 93 -18.53 -4.99 17.59
N ALA A 94 -18.42 -6.23 17.12
CA ALA A 94 -17.45 -7.23 17.61
C ALA A 94 -17.43 -7.43 19.16
N ARG A 95 -18.59 -7.63 19.79
CA ARG A 95 -18.73 -7.82 21.26
C ARG A 95 -18.05 -6.73 22.10
N GLY A 96 -18.10 -5.45 21.67
CA GLY A 96 -17.62 -4.32 22.46
C GLY A 96 -16.19 -3.87 22.18
N ARG A 97 -15.56 -4.36 21.10
CA ARG A 97 -14.18 -4.03 20.73
C ARG A 97 -14.03 -2.93 19.68
N GLN A 98 -15.12 -2.54 19.03
CA GLN A 98 -15.13 -1.43 18.08
C GLN A 98 -16.45 -0.67 18.19
N PHE A 99 -16.37 0.65 18.18
CA PHE A 99 -17.50 1.54 18.35
C PHE A 99 -17.61 2.46 17.15
N ARG A 100 -18.80 2.55 16.57
CA ARG A 100 -19.09 3.43 15.44
C ARG A 100 -20.06 4.51 15.88
N TYR A 101 -19.74 5.76 15.60
CA TYR A 101 -20.55 6.91 15.97
C TYR A 101 -20.96 7.69 14.72
N GLY A 102 -22.24 8.04 14.64
CA GLY A 102 -22.71 9.09 13.73
C GLY A 102 -22.53 10.42 14.42
N ILE A 103 -21.77 11.32 13.82
CA ILE A 103 -21.44 12.63 14.37
C ILE A 103 -22.05 13.71 13.49
N SER A 104 -22.67 14.72 14.09
CA SER A 104 -23.07 15.95 13.42
C SER A 104 -22.24 17.12 13.88
N PHE A 105 -21.97 18.07 13.00
CA PHE A 105 -21.31 19.31 13.37
C PHE A 105 -22.29 20.22 14.11
N SER A 106 -21.84 20.86 15.20
CA SER A 106 -22.65 21.82 15.94
C SER A 106 -22.77 23.13 15.15
N GLU A 107 -23.98 23.70 15.10
CA GLU A 107 -24.24 25.00 14.47
C GLU A 107 -23.85 26.14 15.42
N CYS A 108 -22.55 26.32 15.67
CA CYS A 108 -22.03 27.42 16.49
C CYS A 108 -21.07 28.31 15.67
N GLU A 109 -20.95 29.57 16.09
CA GLU A 109 -20.12 30.55 15.38
C GLU A 109 -18.63 30.19 15.42
N ALA A 110 -18.19 29.53 16.50
CA ALA A 110 -16.83 28.99 16.66
C ALA A 110 -16.46 27.94 15.61
N ASN A 111 -17.44 27.18 15.09
CA ASN A 111 -17.23 26.18 14.07
C ASN A 111 -17.13 26.75 12.64
N ARG A 112 -17.55 28.00 12.39
CA ARG A 112 -17.62 28.55 11.02
C ARG A 112 -16.29 28.48 10.25
N PRO A 113 -15.12 28.82 10.82
CA PRO A 113 -13.85 28.74 10.10
C PRO A 113 -13.50 27.29 9.71
N SER A 114 -13.60 26.36 10.67
CA SER A 114 -13.31 24.95 10.44
C SER A 114 -14.29 24.29 9.46
N LEU A 115 -15.59 24.61 9.56
CA LEU A 115 -16.60 24.13 8.62
C LEU A 115 -16.44 24.74 7.23
N SER A 116 -15.93 25.98 7.11
CA SER A 116 -15.60 26.56 5.81
C SER A 116 -14.44 25.82 5.13
N ILE A 117 -13.43 25.41 5.89
CA ILE A 117 -12.31 24.59 5.39
C ILE A 117 -12.82 23.21 4.95
N LEU A 118 -13.61 22.54 5.81
CA LEU A 118 -14.22 21.25 5.47
C LEU A 118 -15.17 21.35 4.28
N LYS A 119 -15.93 22.43 4.14
CA LYS A 119 -16.74 22.72 2.96
C LYS A 119 -15.91 22.96 1.71
N GLY A 120 -14.76 23.63 1.82
CA GLY A 120 -13.78 23.75 0.74
C GLY A 120 -13.35 22.38 0.21
N ILE A 121 -13.05 21.44 1.11
CA ILE A 121 -12.72 20.05 0.78
C ILE A 121 -13.90 19.34 0.08
N LEU A 122 -15.14 19.61 0.50
CA LEU A 122 -16.35 19.04 -0.11
C LEU A 122 -16.69 19.66 -1.48
N SER A 123 -16.47 20.97 -1.64
CA SER A 123 -16.73 21.71 -2.89
C SER A 123 -15.68 21.43 -3.96
N ASP A 124 -14.43 21.12 -3.58
CA ASP A 124 -13.41 20.60 -4.50
C ASP A 124 -13.82 19.24 -5.12
N GLU A 125 -14.74 18.50 -4.49
CA GLU A 125 -15.33 17.27 -5.05
C GLU A 125 -16.66 17.51 -5.82
N GLU A 126 -17.37 18.62 -5.61
CA GLU A 126 -18.65 18.89 -6.31
C GLU A 126 -18.48 19.04 -7.83
N GLU A 127 -17.32 19.50 -8.32
CA GLU A 127 -17.05 19.58 -9.76
C GLU A 127 -16.60 18.26 -10.42
N LYS A 128 -16.66 17.12 -9.71
CA LYS A 128 -16.18 15.81 -10.24
C LYS A 128 -17.14 14.63 -10.09
N LEU A 129 -18.44 14.86 -9.90
CA LEU A 129 -19.43 13.79 -10.06
C LEU A 129 -19.93 13.71 -11.51
N PHE A 130 -19.16 12.98 -12.31
CA PHE A 130 -19.52 12.51 -13.65
C PHE A 130 -20.93 11.87 -13.64
N LYS A 131 -21.92 12.54 -14.24
CA LYS A 131 -23.12 11.88 -14.79
C LYS A 131 -22.91 11.74 -16.30
N PRO A 132 -22.45 10.57 -16.81
CA PRO A 132 -22.47 10.36 -18.24
C PRO A 132 -23.93 10.14 -18.65
N SER A 133 -24.46 11.13 -19.37
CA SER A 133 -25.54 10.89 -20.30
C SER A 133 -24.96 10.11 -21.48
N GLY A 134 -25.44 8.89 -21.68
CA GLY A 134 -25.30 8.17 -22.94
C GLY A 134 -23.92 7.59 -23.28
N ILE A 135 -23.92 6.28 -23.52
CA ILE A 135 -22.90 5.44 -24.16
C ILE A 135 -21.82 4.87 -23.20
N LEU A 136 -22.01 3.59 -22.85
CA LEU A 136 -21.10 2.71 -22.12
C LEU A 136 -19.71 2.66 -22.79
N THR A 137 -18.74 3.38 -22.24
CA THR A 137 -17.30 3.12 -22.41
C THR A 137 -16.66 3.11 -21.02
N GLU A 138 -16.40 1.90 -20.50
CA GLU A 138 -15.90 1.64 -19.14
C GLU A 138 -14.40 2.03 -18.99
N GLN A 139 -14.09 3.30 -18.76
CA GLN A 139 -12.75 3.67 -18.28
C GLN A 139 -12.63 3.54 -16.76
N PRO A 140 -11.51 3.02 -16.23
CA PRO A 140 -11.29 2.95 -14.79
C PRO A 140 -11.18 4.33 -14.16
N GLN A 141 -11.89 4.51 -13.05
CA GLN A 141 -11.77 5.71 -12.22
C GLN A 141 -10.41 5.71 -11.51
N ILE A 142 -9.74 6.86 -11.52
CA ILE A 142 -8.48 7.09 -10.81
C ILE A 142 -8.76 6.99 -9.31
N SER A 143 -8.05 6.10 -8.60
CA SER A 143 -8.13 5.98 -7.15
C SER A 143 -6.76 6.06 -6.51
N PHE A 144 -6.63 6.94 -5.50
CA PHE A 144 -5.47 7.01 -4.63
C PHE A 144 -5.83 6.35 -3.32
N VAL A 145 -5.28 5.16 -3.09
CA VAL A 145 -5.56 4.42 -1.86
C VAL A 145 -4.35 4.57 -0.96
N ARG A 146 -4.51 5.29 0.16
CA ARG A 146 -3.60 5.10 1.29
C ARG A 146 -3.87 3.70 1.82
N ILE A 147 -2.84 2.86 1.84
CA ILE A 147 -2.99 1.51 2.40
C ILE A 147 -2.37 1.55 3.81
N PRO A 148 -3.13 1.88 4.87
CA PRO A 148 -2.59 1.98 6.22
C PRO A 148 -1.88 0.70 6.65
N HIS A 149 -2.33 -0.45 6.13
CA HIS A 149 -1.75 -1.75 6.41
C HIS A 149 -0.65 -2.20 5.42
N SER A 150 -0.39 -1.48 4.33
CA SER A 150 0.66 -1.83 3.34
C SER A 150 1.63 -0.67 3.15
N CYS A 151 2.78 -0.78 3.81
CA CYS A 151 3.91 0.14 3.71
C CYS A 151 3.63 1.61 4.10
N ASN A 152 2.42 1.99 4.53
CA ASN A 152 2.06 3.36 4.91
C ASN A 152 2.39 4.41 3.81
N MET A 153 2.16 4.05 2.54
CA MET A 153 2.34 4.92 1.37
C MET A 153 1.03 5.06 0.60
N HIS A 154 0.95 6.09 -0.25
CA HIS A 154 -0.13 6.19 -1.25
C HIS A 154 0.19 5.24 -2.40
N ALA A 155 -0.77 4.43 -2.81
CA ALA A 155 -0.59 3.49 -3.91
C ALA A 155 -1.25 4.01 -5.19
N VAL A 156 -0.57 3.81 -6.32
CA VAL A 156 -1.12 4.08 -7.66
C VAL A 156 -0.82 2.90 -8.56
N ASP A 157 -1.84 2.12 -8.92
CA ASP A 157 -1.73 1.05 -9.90
C ASP A 157 -2.01 1.59 -11.30
N MET A 158 -1.06 1.40 -12.23
CA MET A 158 -1.19 1.88 -13.61
C MET A 158 -2.05 0.95 -14.47
N THR A 159 -2.40 -0.21 -13.93
CA THR A 159 -3.28 -1.18 -14.56
C THR A 159 -4.12 -1.90 -13.51
N ILE A 160 -5.34 -2.27 -13.88
CA ILE A 160 -6.13 -3.26 -13.15
C ILE A 160 -5.81 -4.63 -13.73
N GLY A 161 -5.22 -5.48 -12.89
CA GLY A 161 -4.54 -6.69 -13.34
C GLY A 161 -3.08 -6.40 -13.76
N CYS A 162 -2.36 -7.43 -14.20
CA CYS A 162 -0.95 -7.34 -14.59
C CYS A 162 -0.64 -8.32 -15.72
N GLU A 163 0.19 -7.92 -16.69
CA GLU A 163 0.52 -8.75 -17.87
C GLU A 163 1.43 -9.92 -17.50
N HIS A 164 2.30 -9.74 -16.51
CA HIS A 164 3.24 -10.76 -16.01
C HIS A 164 2.65 -12.11 -15.60
N GLY A 165 1.35 -12.18 -15.28
CA GLY A 165 0.66 -13.45 -15.07
C GLY A 165 1.12 -14.31 -13.87
N CYS A 166 2.01 -13.81 -12.98
CA CYS A 166 2.73 -14.65 -12.03
C CYS A 166 1.82 -15.59 -11.20
N LEU A 167 2.17 -16.87 -11.14
CA LEU A 167 1.34 -17.92 -10.55
C LEU A 167 1.13 -17.75 -9.04
N TYR A 168 2.09 -17.13 -8.35
CA TYR A 168 2.03 -16.86 -6.92
C TYR A 168 1.35 -15.52 -6.56
N CYS A 169 1.06 -14.66 -7.54
CA CYS A 169 0.58 -13.31 -7.25
C CYS A 169 -0.88 -13.31 -6.78
N HIS A 170 -1.09 -12.71 -5.60
CA HIS A 170 -2.42 -12.48 -5.02
C HIS A 170 -2.97 -11.10 -5.38
N PHE A 171 -2.12 -10.08 -5.42
CA PHE A 171 -2.52 -8.67 -5.51
C PHE A 171 -3.22 -8.33 -6.82
N SER A 172 -2.55 -8.53 -7.95
CA SER A 172 -3.11 -8.29 -9.29
C SER A 172 -4.42 -9.05 -9.52
N ARG A 173 -4.51 -10.27 -9.00
CA ARG A 173 -5.67 -11.15 -9.17
C ARG A 173 -6.85 -10.75 -8.31
N LEU A 174 -6.61 -10.31 -7.07
CA LEU A 174 -7.67 -9.74 -6.24
C LEU A 174 -8.24 -8.48 -6.88
N ASN A 175 -7.38 -7.58 -7.35
CA ASN A 175 -7.79 -6.35 -8.01
C ASN A 175 -8.60 -6.62 -9.30
N GLU A 176 -8.10 -7.51 -10.18
CA GLU A 176 -8.81 -7.93 -11.40
C GLU A 176 -10.21 -8.51 -11.09
N GLU A 177 -10.33 -9.35 -10.06
CA GLU A 177 -11.60 -9.96 -9.72
C GLU A 177 -12.60 -8.98 -9.10
N GLU A 178 -12.15 -8.09 -8.22
CA GLU A 178 -13.00 -7.03 -7.68
C GLU A 178 -13.54 -6.15 -8.81
N TRP A 179 -12.68 -5.84 -9.78
CA TRP A 179 -13.08 -5.12 -10.98
C TRP A 179 -14.12 -5.90 -11.79
N ARG A 180 -13.87 -7.18 -12.10
CA ARG A 180 -14.83 -8.02 -12.86
C ARG A 180 -16.18 -8.16 -12.16
N LYS A 181 -16.21 -8.20 -10.82
CA LYS A 181 -17.48 -8.22 -10.06
C LYS A 181 -18.26 -6.92 -10.22
N LYS A 182 -17.57 -5.78 -10.27
CA LYS A 182 -18.18 -4.46 -10.41
C LYS A 182 -18.56 -4.15 -11.87
N TYR A 183 -17.76 -4.63 -12.81
CA TYR A 183 -17.88 -4.39 -14.26
C TYR A 183 -17.79 -5.71 -15.04
N PRO A 184 -18.85 -6.55 -15.01
CA PRO A 184 -18.82 -7.91 -15.56
C PRO A 184 -18.70 -7.97 -17.10
N LEU A 185 -18.94 -6.86 -17.79
CA LEU A 185 -18.82 -6.75 -19.24
C LEU A 185 -17.42 -6.33 -19.71
N SER A 186 -16.53 -5.95 -18.78
CA SER A 186 -15.16 -5.56 -19.09
C SER A 186 -14.37 -6.70 -19.74
N LYS A 187 -13.67 -6.38 -20.83
CA LYS A 187 -12.82 -7.31 -21.60
C LYS A 187 -11.40 -6.75 -21.72
N GLY A 188 -10.44 -7.60 -22.09
CA GLY A 188 -9.10 -7.15 -22.49
C GLY A 188 -8.14 -6.84 -21.34
N PHE A 189 -8.11 -7.68 -20.30
CA PHE A 189 -7.19 -7.51 -19.17
C PHE A 189 -5.69 -7.65 -19.55
N PRO A 190 -4.79 -7.02 -18.78
CA PRO A 190 -5.10 -6.00 -17.79
C PRO A 190 -5.59 -4.70 -18.44
N ILE A 191 -6.33 -3.90 -17.66
CA ILE A 191 -6.96 -2.66 -18.13
C ILE A 191 -6.04 -1.50 -17.72
N PRO A 192 -5.52 -0.70 -18.67
CA PRO A 192 -4.73 0.48 -18.35
C PRO A 192 -5.55 1.55 -17.62
N VAL A 193 -4.92 2.24 -16.67
CA VAL A 193 -5.53 3.36 -15.92
C VAL A 193 -4.99 4.67 -16.46
N ASP A 194 -5.86 5.44 -17.13
CA ASP A 194 -5.50 6.73 -17.70
C ASP A 194 -5.54 7.82 -16.63
N MET A 195 -4.38 8.41 -16.34
CA MET A 195 -4.21 9.45 -15.33
C MET A 195 -4.36 10.87 -15.90
N ARG A 196 -4.50 11.03 -17.22
CA ARG A 196 -4.61 12.37 -17.86
C ARG A 196 -5.80 13.21 -17.39
N PRO A 197 -6.97 12.64 -17.06
CA PRO A 197 -8.06 13.42 -16.46
C PRO A 197 -7.65 14.12 -15.16
N MET A 198 -6.80 13.49 -14.35
CA MET A 198 -6.27 14.08 -13.12
C MET A 198 -5.34 15.27 -13.41
N TYR A 199 -4.48 15.17 -14.43
CA TYR A 199 -3.51 16.23 -14.76
C TYR A 199 -4.19 17.57 -15.07
N LYS A 200 -5.36 17.51 -15.72
CA LYS A 200 -6.15 18.71 -16.08
C LYS A 200 -6.71 19.44 -14.88
N GLN A 201 -6.91 18.74 -13.78
CA GLN A 201 -7.55 19.25 -12.57
C GLN A 201 -6.53 19.55 -11.47
N ASP A 202 -5.24 19.33 -11.73
CA ASP A 202 -4.11 19.49 -10.81
C ASP A 202 -4.32 18.86 -9.42
N VAL A 203 -5.03 17.73 -9.39
CA VAL A 203 -5.17 16.90 -8.18
C VAL A 203 -4.10 15.81 -8.23
N PHE A 204 -3.46 15.46 -7.12
CA PHE A 204 -2.49 14.37 -7.08
C PHE A 204 -2.36 13.82 -5.66
N PRO A 205 -1.88 12.58 -5.46
CA PRO A 205 -1.84 11.98 -4.13
C PRO A 205 -0.75 12.60 -3.27
N PHE A 206 -0.88 12.41 -1.95
CA PHE A 206 0.19 12.75 -1.05
C PHE A 206 1.43 11.89 -1.29
N SER A 207 2.59 12.52 -1.12
CA SER A 207 3.89 11.85 -1.17
C SER A 207 4.19 11.16 0.18
N PRO A 208 4.90 10.01 0.22
CA PRO A 208 5.45 9.25 -0.92
C PRO A 208 4.44 8.31 -1.59
N ILE A 209 4.66 8.07 -2.88
CA ILE A 209 3.84 7.18 -3.72
C ILE A 209 4.56 5.84 -3.92
N TYR A 210 3.88 4.73 -3.65
CA TYR A 210 4.27 3.41 -4.11
C TYR A 210 3.62 3.12 -5.46
N LEU A 211 4.46 3.04 -6.49
CA LEU A 211 4.03 2.86 -7.86
C LEU A 211 3.74 1.38 -8.16
N SER A 212 2.49 1.11 -8.50
CA SER A 212 1.91 -0.16 -8.91
C SER A 212 2.14 -1.35 -7.96
N PRO A 213 1.78 -1.26 -6.67
CA PRO A 213 1.95 -2.37 -5.73
C PRO A 213 1.09 -3.60 -6.03
N SER A 214 0.01 -3.45 -6.80
CA SER A 214 -0.88 -4.53 -7.22
C SER A 214 -0.70 -4.93 -8.68
N SER A 215 0.18 -4.27 -9.42
CA SER A 215 0.55 -4.65 -10.79
C SER A 215 2.06 -4.47 -11.00
N ASP A 216 2.49 -4.06 -12.19
CA ASP A 216 3.86 -3.64 -12.45
C ASP A 216 3.84 -2.37 -13.31
N PRO A 217 4.63 -1.35 -12.96
CA PRO A 217 4.52 -0.06 -13.62
C PRO A 217 5.14 -0.01 -15.02
N PHE A 218 5.89 -1.03 -15.45
CA PHE A 218 6.62 -0.97 -16.73
C PHE A 218 6.25 -2.07 -17.72
N THR A 219 5.14 -2.78 -17.51
CA THR A 219 4.60 -3.68 -18.53
C THR A 219 4.21 -2.92 -19.80
N PRO A 220 4.09 -3.59 -20.97
CA PRO A 220 3.72 -2.96 -22.23
C PRO A 220 2.49 -2.03 -22.16
N LYS A 221 1.43 -2.40 -21.43
CA LYS A 221 0.23 -1.58 -21.24
C LYS A 221 0.38 -0.46 -20.21
N ALA A 222 1.36 -0.54 -19.31
CA ALA A 222 1.55 0.41 -18.22
C ALA A 222 2.62 1.47 -18.54
N ARG A 223 3.71 1.08 -19.20
CA ARG A 223 4.97 1.84 -19.25
C ARG A 223 4.86 3.28 -19.79
N ASP A 224 3.97 3.52 -20.75
CA ASP A 224 3.77 4.85 -21.33
C ASP A 224 2.98 5.74 -20.37
N LEU A 225 1.92 5.20 -19.76
CA LEU A 225 1.13 5.90 -18.73
C LEU A 225 1.97 6.20 -17.49
N THR A 226 2.83 5.26 -17.10
CA THR A 226 3.77 5.45 -16.00
C THR A 226 4.75 6.56 -16.30
N HIS A 227 5.28 6.61 -17.52
CA HIS A 227 6.17 7.69 -17.94
C HIS A 227 5.48 9.04 -17.85
N GLU A 228 4.27 9.16 -18.41
CA GLU A 228 3.46 10.39 -18.34
C GLU A 228 3.17 10.82 -16.89
N LEU A 229 2.85 9.87 -16.01
CA LEU A 229 2.61 10.14 -14.59
C LEU A 229 3.86 10.68 -13.89
N LEU A 230 5.01 10.03 -14.11
CA LEU A 230 6.27 10.47 -13.53
C LEU A 230 6.69 11.84 -14.10
N GLU A 231 6.51 12.07 -15.40
CA GLU A 231 6.85 13.34 -16.05
C GLU A 231 6.01 14.49 -15.48
N TYR A 232 4.75 14.22 -15.14
CA TYR A 232 3.84 15.19 -14.52
C TYR A 232 4.15 15.44 -13.04
N LEU A 233 4.41 14.40 -12.25
CA LEU A 233 4.49 14.51 -10.77
C LEU A 233 5.90 14.76 -10.22
N LEU A 234 6.96 14.29 -10.88
CA LEU A 234 8.33 14.51 -10.40
C LEU A 234 8.72 16.01 -10.34
N PRO A 235 8.37 16.87 -11.33
CA PRO A 235 8.63 18.31 -11.24
C PRO A 235 7.89 19.01 -10.09
N LYS A 236 6.80 18.41 -9.59
CA LYS A 236 6.00 18.92 -8.47
C LYS A 236 6.56 18.51 -7.10
N GLY A 237 7.70 17.83 -7.07
CA GLY A 237 8.39 17.44 -5.85
C GLY A 237 7.87 16.13 -5.22
N LEU A 238 7.02 15.38 -5.91
CA LEU A 238 6.53 14.11 -5.39
C LEU A 238 7.62 13.05 -5.44
N VAL A 239 7.67 12.28 -4.36
CA VAL A 239 8.62 11.22 -4.13
C VAL A 239 8.00 9.84 -4.38
N PHE A 240 8.77 8.96 -5.03
CA PHE A 240 8.32 7.65 -5.48
C PHE A 240 9.15 6.50 -4.91
N ASN A 241 8.45 5.41 -4.59
CA ASN A 241 9.01 4.08 -4.43
C ASN A 241 8.52 3.23 -5.60
N ILE A 242 9.44 2.58 -6.29
CA ILE A 242 9.20 1.83 -7.52
C ILE A 242 9.65 0.39 -7.28
N SER A 243 8.79 -0.56 -7.60
CA SER A 243 9.15 -1.97 -7.65
C SER A 243 8.74 -2.51 -9.01
N THR A 244 9.64 -3.19 -9.72
CA THR A 244 9.34 -3.74 -11.04
C THR A 244 10.08 -5.04 -11.29
N LYS A 245 9.46 -5.93 -12.07
CA LYS A 245 10.06 -7.10 -12.70
C LYS A 245 10.29 -6.88 -14.21
N ASP A 246 9.93 -5.72 -14.74
CA ASP A 246 10.09 -5.38 -16.15
C ASP A 246 11.30 -4.44 -16.37
N ILE A 247 11.63 -4.16 -17.63
CA ILE A 247 12.70 -3.27 -18.04
C ILE A 247 12.18 -1.84 -18.18
N ILE A 248 12.76 -0.94 -17.41
CA ILE A 248 12.40 0.48 -17.45
C ILE A 248 12.82 1.07 -18.81
N PRO A 249 11.91 1.69 -19.58
CA PRO A 249 12.23 2.27 -20.88
C PRO A 249 13.28 3.38 -20.79
N ASP A 250 14.12 3.52 -21.82
CA ASP A 250 15.20 4.51 -21.86
C ASP A 250 14.72 5.96 -21.66
N LYS A 251 13.55 6.31 -22.20
CA LYS A 251 12.93 7.62 -21.98
C LYS A 251 12.66 7.87 -20.50
N THR A 252 12.19 6.85 -19.78
CA THR A 252 11.93 6.91 -18.34
C THR A 252 13.24 6.94 -17.56
N ILE A 253 14.26 6.17 -17.95
CA ILE A 253 15.60 6.25 -17.34
C ILE A 253 16.17 7.68 -17.41
N LYS A 254 16.04 8.36 -18.55
CA LYS A 254 16.47 9.77 -18.71
C LYS A 254 15.71 10.69 -17.75
N LEU A 255 14.40 10.49 -17.59
CA LEU A 255 13.57 11.25 -16.65
C LEU A 255 14.00 10.99 -15.20
N LEU A 256 14.13 9.72 -14.79
CA LEU A 256 14.55 9.33 -13.45
C LEU A 256 15.93 9.88 -13.10
N LYS A 257 16.86 9.95 -14.07
CA LYS A 257 18.18 10.58 -13.86
C LYS A 257 18.06 12.05 -13.43
N LYS A 258 17.09 12.80 -13.98
CA LYS A 258 16.88 14.22 -13.63
C LYS A 258 16.32 14.39 -12.21
N TYR A 259 15.58 13.39 -11.71
CA TYR A 259 14.87 13.44 -10.43
C TYR A 259 15.26 12.26 -9.52
N SER A 260 16.51 11.82 -9.57
CA SER A 260 16.94 10.62 -8.86
C SER A 260 16.78 10.73 -7.33
N SER A 261 16.90 11.95 -6.78
CA SER A 261 16.62 12.26 -5.38
C SER A 261 15.15 12.09 -4.98
N SER A 262 14.23 12.18 -5.94
CA SER A 262 12.80 11.93 -5.73
C SER A 262 12.44 10.45 -5.85
N ILE A 263 13.42 9.58 -6.11
CA ILE A 263 13.25 8.12 -6.13
C ILE A 263 13.89 7.55 -4.86
N GLU A 264 13.08 7.47 -3.80
CA GLU A 264 13.54 6.97 -2.50
C GLU A 264 13.93 5.50 -2.52
N GLY A 265 13.36 4.72 -3.43
CA GLY A 265 13.66 3.32 -3.58
C GLY A 265 13.22 2.80 -4.94
N LEU A 266 14.14 2.16 -5.64
CA LEU A 266 13.87 1.45 -6.89
C LEU A 266 14.32 0.00 -6.73
N VAL A 267 13.37 -0.91 -6.76
CA VAL A 267 13.60 -2.32 -6.49
C VAL A 267 13.35 -3.14 -7.75
N VAL A 268 14.36 -3.90 -8.17
CA VAL A 268 14.25 -4.85 -9.29
C VAL A 268 13.96 -6.25 -8.74
N GLY A 269 12.85 -6.85 -9.17
CA GLY A 269 12.41 -8.15 -8.72
C GLY A 269 13.11 -9.30 -9.46
N VAL A 270 13.96 -10.04 -8.74
CA VAL A 270 14.68 -11.22 -9.26
C VAL A 270 14.48 -12.34 -8.24
N THR A 271 13.55 -13.24 -8.53
CA THR A 271 13.13 -14.27 -7.58
C THR A 271 13.95 -15.55 -7.67
N SER A 272 14.49 -15.86 -8.86
CA SER A 272 15.35 -17.01 -9.13
C SER A 272 16.20 -16.77 -10.37
N LEU A 273 17.35 -17.43 -10.46
CA LEU A 273 18.15 -17.52 -11.70
C LEU A 273 17.77 -18.74 -12.56
N ASP A 274 16.89 -19.62 -12.08
CA ASP A 274 16.38 -20.74 -12.87
C ASP A 274 15.27 -20.27 -13.82
N GLU A 275 15.62 -20.12 -15.10
CA GLU A 275 14.69 -19.68 -16.13
C GLU A 275 13.57 -20.70 -16.45
N ASN A 276 13.76 -21.99 -16.17
CA ASN A 276 12.67 -22.96 -16.33
C ASN A 276 11.61 -22.75 -15.26
N ARG A 277 12.04 -22.51 -14.02
CA ARG A 277 11.17 -22.11 -12.91
C ARG A 277 10.53 -20.74 -13.17
N ASN A 278 11.26 -19.77 -13.70
CA ASN A 278 10.71 -18.45 -14.03
C ASN A 278 9.64 -18.53 -15.13
N LYS A 279 9.84 -19.27 -16.21
CA LYS A 279 8.81 -19.49 -17.25
C LYS A 279 7.52 -20.09 -16.69
N LEU A 280 7.63 -20.90 -15.64
CA LEU A 280 6.48 -21.52 -15.00
C LEU A 280 5.75 -20.57 -14.03
N LEU A 281 6.49 -19.81 -13.24
CA LEU A 281 5.95 -19.00 -12.14
C LEU A 281 5.76 -17.53 -12.49
N GLU A 282 6.48 -17.03 -13.49
CA GLU A 282 6.58 -15.64 -13.97
C GLU A 282 6.63 -15.62 -15.52
N PRO A 283 5.66 -16.27 -16.20
CA PRO A 283 5.76 -16.61 -17.63
C PRO A 283 6.01 -15.43 -18.56
N ASP A 284 5.41 -14.29 -18.24
CA ASP A 284 5.43 -13.10 -19.10
C ASP A 284 6.33 -11.99 -18.57
N CYS A 285 7.19 -12.28 -17.58
CA CYS A 285 8.23 -11.35 -17.15
C CYS A 285 9.51 -11.52 -18.00
N PRO A 286 10.33 -10.47 -18.18
CA PRO A 286 11.68 -10.60 -18.72
C PRO A 286 12.54 -11.61 -17.94
N SER A 287 13.60 -12.14 -18.55
CA SER A 287 14.50 -13.08 -17.87
C SER A 287 15.20 -12.45 -16.66
N ALA A 288 15.66 -13.27 -15.70
CA ALA A 288 16.41 -12.77 -14.56
C ALA A 288 17.68 -12.02 -14.98
N GLU A 289 18.34 -12.46 -16.05
CA GLU A 289 19.52 -11.80 -16.62
C GLU A 289 19.20 -10.41 -17.15
N GLU A 290 18.13 -10.25 -17.93
CA GLU A 290 17.70 -8.94 -18.45
C GLU A 290 17.36 -7.97 -17.30
N ARG A 291 16.63 -8.47 -16.28
CA ARG A 291 16.28 -7.68 -15.10
C ARG A 291 17.54 -7.23 -14.35
N LEU A 292 18.48 -8.14 -14.08
CA LEU A 292 19.74 -7.81 -13.41
C LEU A 292 20.62 -6.86 -14.25
N GLY A 293 20.60 -6.99 -15.57
CA GLY A 293 21.30 -6.09 -16.50
C GLY A 293 20.83 -4.63 -16.39
N SER A 294 19.62 -4.38 -15.90
CA SER A 294 19.12 -3.02 -15.65
C SER A 294 19.76 -2.37 -14.40
N VAL A 295 20.17 -3.17 -13.39
CA VAL A 295 20.60 -2.66 -12.09
C VAL A 295 21.80 -1.70 -12.16
N PRO A 296 22.91 -2.01 -12.89
CA PRO A 296 24.04 -1.09 -13.00
C PRO A 296 23.65 0.25 -13.64
N ARG A 297 22.69 0.25 -14.58
CA ARG A 297 22.20 1.46 -15.24
C ARG A 297 21.46 2.36 -14.26
N LEU A 298 20.67 1.76 -13.36
CA LEU A 298 19.90 2.47 -12.34
C LEU A 298 20.80 3.06 -11.24
N LEU A 299 21.82 2.30 -10.82
CA LEU A 299 22.86 2.80 -9.92
C LEU A 299 23.62 3.99 -10.54
N LYS A 300 23.99 3.88 -11.83
CA LYS A 300 24.75 4.94 -12.55
C LYS A 300 24.00 6.28 -12.64
N ILE A 301 22.67 6.26 -12.65
CA ILE A 301 21.86 7.51 -12.67
C ILE A 301 21.59 8.06 -11.26
N GLY A 302 22.13 7.43 -10.22
CA GLY A 302 22.05 7.90 -8.83
C GLY A 302 20.76 7.50 -8.10
N CYS A 303 19.95 6.58 -8.63
CA CYS A 303 18.79 6.07 -7.92
C CYS A 303 19.23 5.12 -6.80
N ARG A 304 18.53 5.16 -5.66
CA ARG A 304 18.69 4.16 -4.60
C ARG A 304 18.11 2.84 -5.06
N THR A 305 18.96 1.97 -5.61
CA THR A 305 18.54 0.70 -6.23
C THR A 305 18.83 -0.49 -5.33
N GLY A 306 17.85 -1.41 -5.24
CA GLY A 306 17.97 -2.70 -4.57
C GLY A 306 17.45 -3.84 -5.45
N VAL A 307 17.75 -5.08 -5.06
CA VAL A 307 17.17 -6.28 -5.69
C VAL A 307 16.26 -7.00 -4.71
N ARG A 308 15.13 -7.52 -5.21
CA ARG A 308 14.14 -8.22 -4.37
C ARG A 308 13.91 -9.65 -4.81
N MET A 309 14.26 -10.57 -3.92
CA MET A 309 14.00 -12.00 -3.99
C MET A 309 12.66 -12.29 -3.29
N ASP A 310 11.55 -12.01 -3.97
CA ASP A 310 10.21 -12.13 -3.39
C ASP A 310 9.16 -12.58 -4.44
N PRO A 311 8.64 -13.82 -4.33
CA PRO A 311 8.84 -14.77 -3.25
C PRO A 311 10.01 -15.74 -3.46
N ILE A 312 10.54 -16.27 -2.35
CA ILE A 312 11.45 -17.42 -2.28
C ILE A 312 10.61 -18.69 -2.03
N PHE A 313 10.72 -19.69 -2.88
CA PHE A 313 10.12 -21.01 -2.68
C PHE A 313 11.10 -21.98 -2.01
N PRO A 314 10.72 -22.64 -0.89
CA PRO A 314 11.61 -23.58 -0.22
C PRO A 314 11.90 -24.81 -1.09
N LEU A 315 13.10 -25.38 -0.94
CA LEU A 315 13.67 -26.48 -1.73
C LEU A 315 13.91 -26.17 -3.21
N ILE A 316 13.64 -24.95 -3.65
CA ILE A 316 13.78 -24.52 -5.05
C ILE A 316 14.72 -23.33 -5.11
N ASP A 317 14.32 -22.22 -4.48
CA ASP A 317 15.06 -20.96 -4.51
C ASP A 317 16.02 -20.81 -3.32
N ASP A 318 15.88 -21.67 -2.29
CA ASP A 318 16.62 -21.57 -1.02
C ASP A 318 17.61 -22.72 -0.77
N THR A 319 17.95 -23.51 -1.80
CA THR A 319 19.08 -24.45 -1.71
C THR A 319 20.39 -23.70 -1.61
N ASP A 320 21.43 -24.34 -1.07
CA ASP A 320 22.74 -23.71 -0.89
C ASP A 320 23.29 -23.18 -2.22
N ASP A 321 23.22 -23.99 -3.27
CA ASP A 321 23.68 -23.60 -4.60
C ASP A 321 22.82 -22.49 -5.20
N ALA A 322 21.49 -22.55 -5.07
CA ALA A 322 20.58 -21.52 -5.58
C ALA A 322 20.81 -20.18 -4.89
N LEU A 323 20.91 -20.15 -3.55
CA LEU A 323 21.15 -18.92 -2.79
C LEU A 323 22.53 -18.33 -3.10
N ASN A 324 23.58 -19.15 -3.07
CA ASN A 324 24.94 -18.66 -3.35
C ASN A 324 25.07 -18.14 -4.77
N SER A 325 24.57 -18.86 -5.77
CA SER A 325 24.64 -18.44 -7.17
C SER A 325 23.81 -17.17 -7.42
N THR A 326 22.61 -17.08 -6.83
CA THR A 326 21.73 -15.91 -6.96
C THR A 326 22.36 -14.67 -6.33
N VAL A 327 22.77 -14.74 -5.06
CA VAL A 327 23.39 -13.60 -4.37
C VAL A 327 24.70 -13.20 -5.03
N LYS A 328 25.55 -14.15 -5.45
CA LYS A 328 26.80 -13.87 -6.18
C LYS A 328 26.53 -13.12 -7.48
N THR A 329 25.51 -13.52 -8.24
CA THR A 329 25.16 -12.88 -9.51
C THR A 329 24.57 -11.49 -9.29
N ILE A 330 23.72 -11.33 -8.27
CA ILE A 330 23.23 -10.02 -7.84
C ILE A 330 24.40 -9.11 -7.45
N ALA A 331 25.37 -9.61 -6.67
CA ALA A 331 26.52 -8.83 -6.23
C ALA A 331 27.36 -8.27 -7.39
N LYS A 332 27.47 -8.99 -8.51
CA LYS A 332 28.18 -8.51 -9.72
C LYS A 332 27.55 -7.26 -10.34
N THR A 333 26.28 -6.97 -10.04
CA THR A 333 25.61 -5.74 -10.51
C THR A 333 26.08 -4.47 -9.78
N GLY A 334 26.77 -4.62 -8.65
CA GLY A 334 27.21 -3.51 -7.80
C GLY A 334 26.17 -3.04 -6.77
N VAL A 335 24.99 -3.66 -6.72
CA VAL A 335 23.95 -3.35 -5.73
C VAL A 335 24.41 -3.63 -4.30
N LYS A 336 23.86 -2.89 -3.34
CA LYS A 336 24.21 -3.00 -1.91
C LYS A 336 23.03 -3.36 -1.01
N ASP A 337 21.85 -3.56 -1.60
CA ASP A 337 20.61 -3.86 -0.90
C ASP A 337 19.91 -5.06 -1.56
N ILE A 338 19.69 -6.11 -0.79
CA ILE A 338 18.84 -7.24 -1.16
C ILE A 338 17.70 -7.36 -0.15
N THR A 339 16.48 -7.44 -0.65
CA THR A 339 15.30 -7.81 0.15
C THR A 339 14.83 -9.22 -0.21
N GLY A 340 14.78 -10.13 0.76
CA GLY A 340 14.28 -11.50 0.56
C GLY A 340 13.01 -11.78 1.37
N THR A 341 12.06 -12.51 0.80
CA THR A 341 10.89 -12.98 1.56
C THR A 341 10.38 -14.32 1.05
N TYR A 342 10.14 -15.26 1.97
CA TYR A 342 9.51 -16.54 1.63
C TYR A 342 8.09 -16.38 1.12
N VAL A 343 7.70 -17.27 0.22
CA VAL A 343 6.33 -17.37 -0.29
C VAL A 343 5.34 -17.47 0.89
N PHE A 344 4.26 -16.70 0.77
CA PHE A 344 3.08 -16.85 1.60
C PHE A 344 1.87 -16.96 0.66
N SER A 345 0.92 -17.81 1.02
CA SER A 345 -0.25 -18.06 0.18
C SER A 345 -1.44 -18.52 1.02
N PHE A 346 -2.64 -18.35 0.50
CA PHE A 346 -3.87 -18.69 1.21
C PHE A 346 -4.99 -19.06 0.26
N GLY A 347 -5.99 -19.76 0.80
CA GLY A 347 -7.25 -20.06 0.13
C GLY A 347 -7.07 -20.59 -1.30
N ARG A 348 -7.68 -19.92 -2.26
CA ARG A 348 -7.63 -20.31 -3.69
C ARG A 348 -6.26 -20.15 -4.33
N PHE A 349 -5.44 -19.20 -3.87
CA PHE A 349 -4.13 -18.98 -4.47
C PHE A 349 -3.17 -20.11 -4.12
N LEU A 350 -3.27 -20.64 -2.90
CA LEU A 350 -2.56 -21.86 -2.53
C LEU A 350 -3.08 -23.05 -3.33
N ARG A 351 -4.40 -23.18 -3.52
CA ARG A 351 -4.97 -24.24 -4.38
C ARG A 351 -4.46 -24.15 -5.82
N ARG A 352 -4.28 -22.95 -6.36
CA ARG A 352 -3.68 -22.73 -7.69
C ARG A 352 -2.24 -23.22 -7.73
N LEU A 353 -1.42 -22.82 -6.77
CA LEU A 353 -0.02 -23.28 -6.68
C LEU A 353 0.06 -24.81 -6.55
N LYS A 354 -0.84 -25.43 -5.80
CA LYS A 354 -0.89 -26.90 -5.63
C LYS A 354 -1.21 -27.67 -6.92
N LYS A 355 -1.72 -27.02 -7.96
CA LYS A 355 -1.93 -27.65 -9.27
C LYS A 355 -0.64 -27.81 -10.06
N GLU A 356 0.43 -27.13 -9.65
CA GLU A 356 1.71 -27.16 -10.34
C GLU A 356 2.62 -28.26 -9.75
N PRO A 357 2.86 -29.37 -10.47
CA PRO A 357 3.66 -30.49 -9.95
C PRO A 357 5.07 -30.08 -9.51
N PHE A 358 5.69 -29.13 -10.22
CA PHE A 358 7.02 -28.61 -9.87
C PHE A 358 7.09 -28.07 -8.44
N LEU A 359 5.99 -27.50 -7.93
CA LEU A 359 5.94 -26.89 -6.61
C LEU A 359 5.57 -27.87 -5.49
N GLN A 360 5.24 -29.14 -5.79
CA GLN A 360 4.58 -30.04 -4.84
C GLN A 360 5.35 -30.21 -3.53
N LYS A 361 6.66 -30.50 -3.59
CA LYS A 361 7.52 -30.66 -2.40
C LYS A 361 7.67 -29.34 -1.63
N SER A 362 7.88 -28.24 -2.35
CA SER A 362 7.99 -26.91 -1.78
C SER A 362 6.73 -26.53 -0.97
N LEU A 363 5.54 -26.77 -1.54
CA LEU A 363 4.27 -26.42 -0.94
C LEU A 363 3.88 -27.29 0.27
N GLN A 364 4.50 -28.46 0.46
CA GLN A 364 4.31 -29.27 1.67
C GLN A 364 4.91 -28.59 2.91
N LEU A 365 5.91 -27.73 2.73
CA LEU A 365 6.53 -26.98 3.82
C LEU A 365 5.73 -25.73 4.22
N LEU A 366 4.73 -25.31 3.44
CA LEU A 366 3.87 -24.18 3.76
C LEU A 366 2.76 -24.61 4.74
N ASN A 367 3.16 -24.95 5.96
CA ASN A 367 2.28 -25.54 6.98
C ASN A 367 2.06 -24.65 8.21
N GLU A 368 2.76 -23.52 8.32
CA GLU A 368 2.64 -22.61 9.46
C GLU A 368 1.82 -21.38 9.09
N LYS A 369 0.93 -20.98 10.01
CA LYS A 369 0.19 -19.72 9.89
C LYS A 369 1.13 -18.54 10.08
N CYS A 370 1.28 -17.78 9.01
CA CYS A 370 2.01 -16.53 8.93
C CYS A 370 1.02 -15.38 9.04
N TYR A 371 1.16 -14.55 10.08
CA TYR A 371 0.34 -13.37 10.27
C TYR A 371 0.92 -12.24 9.43
N ILE A 372 0.13 -11.75 8.46
CA ILE A 372 0.51 -10.69 7.53
C ILE A 372 -0.44 -9.51 7.71
N ALA A 373 -0.04 -8.35 7.21
CA ALA A 373 -0.97 -7.24 7.11
C ALA A 373 -2.23 -7.64 6.32
N GLY A 374 -3.40 -7.48 6.93
CA GLY A 374 -4.68 -7.80 6.30
C GLY A 374 -5.13 -9.26 6.41
N GLY A 375 -4.42 -10.14 7.14
CA GLY A 375 -4.94 -11.48 7.46
C GLY A 375 -3.91 -12.54 7.83
N VAL A 376 -4.29 -13.80 7.58
CA VAL A 376 -3.47 -14.98 7.86
C VAL A 376 -3.19 -15.72 6.55
N ALA A 377 -1.92 -16.00 6.30
CA ALA A 377 -1.46 -16.82 5.19
C ALA A 377 -0.74 -18.08 5.70
N LEU A 378 -0.44 -19.01 4.81
CA LEU A 378 0.46 -20.14 5.06
C LEU A 378 1.82 -19.85 4.46
N SER A 379 2.87 -20.14 5.22
CA SER A 379 4.27 -20.03 4.82
C SER A 379 5.08 -21.15 5.51
N ILE A 380 6.39 -21.18 5.27
CA ILE A 380 7.27 -22.10 6.00
C ILE A 380 7.33 -21.75 7.50
N PRO A 381 7.68 -22.71 8.38
CA PRO A 381 7.81 -22.46 9.80
C PRO A 381 8.73 -21.29 10.12
N LEU A 382 8.38 -20.47 11.13
CA LEU A 382 9.15 -19.29 11.50
C LEU A 382 10.61 -19.64 11.82
N GLU A 383 10.85 -20.72 12.56
CA GLU A 383 12.22 -21.14 12.89
C GLU A 383 13.04 -21.49 11.63
N MET A 384 12.40 -22.11 10.63
CA MET A 384 13.03 -22.36 9.34
C MET A 384 13.36 -21.03 8.63
N LYS A 385 12.44 -20.05 8.63
CA LYS A 385 12.73 -18.70 8.09
C LYS A 385 13.92 -18.07 8.78
N LYS A 386 13.98 -18.13 10.12
CA LYS A 386 15.08 -17.53 10.90
C LYS A 386 16.42 -18.15 10.52
N VAL A 387 16.50 -19.47 10.42
CA VAL A 387 17.74 -20.16 9.99
C VAL A 387 18.16 -19.70 8.60
N MET A 388 17.22 -19.72 7.65
CA MET A 388 17.52 -19.37 6.26
C MET A 388 17.84 -17.89 6.06
N TYR A 389 17.17 -16.98 6.76
CA TYR A 389 17.48 -15.55 6.73
C TYR A 389 18.83 -15.23 7.35
N ARG A 390 19.27 -15.95 8.41
CA ARG A 390 20.67 -15.81 8.90
C ARG A 390 21.67 -16.22 7.83
N LYS A 391 21.43 -17.35 7.18
CA LYS A 391 22.26 -17.84 6.09
C LYS A 391 22.32 -16.85 4.92
N MET A 392 21.17 -16.35 4.47
CA MET A 392 21.10 -15.32 3.41
C MET A 392 21.86 -14.05 3.82
N ASN A 393 21.73 -13.62 5.08
CA ASN A 393 22.44 -12.47 5.60
C ASN A 393 23.96 -12.68 5.62
N GLU A 394 24.44 -13.87 6.00
CA GLU A 394 25.87 -14.23 5.96
C GLU A 394 26.42 -14.21 4.53
N ILE A 395 25.70 -14.81 3.58
CA ILE A 395 26.08 -14.80 2.16
C ILE A 395 26.12 -13.35 1.65
N CYS A 396 25.07 -12.55 1.88
CA CYS A 396 25.02 -11.14 1.46
C CYS A 396 26.16 -10.33 2.08
N LYS A 397 26.43 -10.51 3.37
CA LYS A 397 27.51 -9.83 4.09
C LYS A 397 28.88 -10.14 3.48
N SER A 398 29.12 -11.37 3.02
CA SER A 398 30.38 -11.74 2.34
C SER A 398 30.64 -10.95 1.04
N TYR A 399 29.58 -10.42 0.41
CA TYR A 399 29.66 -9.53 -0.76
C TYR A 399 29.49 -8.04 -0.41
N GLY A 400 29.44 -7.69 0.88
CA GLY A 400 29.18 -6.32 1.34
C GLY A 400 27.80 -5.80 0.97
N ILE A 401 26.80 -6.68 0.97
CA ILE A 401 25.39 -6.38 0.70
C ILE A 401 24.60 -6.43 2.01
N ILE A 402 23.69 -5.47 2.19
CA ILE A 402 22.73 -5.46 3.28
C ILE A 402 21.55 -6.34 2.88
N PHE A 403 21.23 -7.33 3.73
CA PHE A 403 20.04 -8.15 3.59
C PHE A 403 18.91 -7.63 4.48
N SER A 404 17.70 -7.53 3.93
CA SER A 404 16.48 -7.16 4.66
C SER A 404 15.30 -8.08 4.28
N THR A 405 14.23 -8.07 5.08
CA THR A 405 12.98 -8.78 4.77
C THR A 405 11.74 -7.89 5.03
N CYS A 406 10.58 -8.13 4.40
CA CYS A 406 9.41 -7.25 4.66
C CYS A 406 8.80 -7.54 6.02
N GLY A 407 8.83 -6.56 6.92
CA GLY A 407 8.14 -6.64 8.22
C GLY A 407 6.62 -6.85 8.09
N CYS A 408 6.05 -6.42 6.96
CA CYS A 408 4.64 -6.56 6.62
C CYS A 408 4.20 -8.01 6.27
N LYS A 409 5.14 -8.84 5.83
CA LYS A 409 4.89 -10.20 5.31
C LYS A 409 5.14 -11.30 6.34
N GLU A 410 5.67 -10.94 7.51
CA GLU A 410 5.79 -11.83 8.66
C GLU A 410 6.00 -10.98 9.91
N VAL A 411 4.90 -10.61 10.58
CA VAL A 411 4.94 -9.70 11.73
C VAL A 411 5.71 -10.26 12.92
N ARG A 412 5.89 -11.59 12.99
CA ARG A 412 6.61 -12.27 14.07
C ARG A 412 8.13 -12.09 13.99
N LEU A 413 8.65 -11.53 12.90
CA LEU A 413 10.08 -11.19 12.79
C LEU A 413 10.41 -9.84 13.45
N LYS A 414 9.43 -9.04 13.88
CA LYS A 414 9.68 -7.77 14.57
C LYS A 414 10.43 -7.94 15.88
N ASP A 415 10.09 -8.98 16.62
CA ASP A 415 10.68 -9.26 17.93
C ASP A 415 12.01 -10.04 17.77
N THR A 416 12.63 -9.95 16.59
CA THR A 416 13.88 -10.62 16.26
C THR A 416 14.91 -9.59 15.81
N GLY A 417 16.20 -9.92 15.89
CA GLY A 417 17.28 -9.03 15.46
C GLY A 417 17.49 -8.93 13.94
N PHE A 418 16.51 -9.29 13.10
CA PHE A 418 16.65 -9.17 11.64
C PHE A 418 16.39 -7.75 11.16
N SER A 419 17.10 -7.34 10.10
CA SER A 419 16.80 -6.09 9.38
C SER A 419 15.46 -6.21 8.66
N LEU A 420 14.52 -5.32 8.98
CA LEU A 420 13.21 -5.26 8.35
C LEU A 420 13.11 -4.04 7.44
N ILE A 421 12.70 -4.25 6.19
CA ILE A 421 12.29 -3.16 5.30
C ILE A 421 10.78 -2.96 5.45
N CYS A 422 10.37 -1.88 6.12
CA CYS A 422 8.99 -1.45 6.19
C CYS A 422 8.92 0.04 6.55
N ARG A 423 7.92 0.74 6.02
CA ARG A 423 7.64 2.16 6.32
C ARG A 423 6.45 2.36 7.24
N ASN A 424 5.67 1.30 7.46
CA ASN A 424 4.64 1.36 8.49
C ASN A 424 5.35 1.12 9.85
N PRO A 425 5.33 2.12 10.75
CA PRO A 425 6.05 2.07 12.02
C PRO A 425 5.49 1.01 12.96
N ASP A 426 4.19 0.68 12.86
CA ASP A 426 3.56 -0.41 13.60
C ASP A 426 4.19 -1.76 13.24
N PHE A 427 4.81 -1.86 12.06
CA PHE A 427 5.55 -3.05 11.62
C PHE A 427 7.06 -3.02 11.87
N VAL A 428 7.64 -1.90 12.30
CA VAL A 428 9.09 -1.77 12.54
C VAL A 428 9.41 -1.68 14.04
N LYS A 429 8.49 -1.20 14.86
CA LYS A 429 8.69 -1.14 16.32
C LYS A 429 8.55 -2.53 16.94
N PRO A 430 9.50 -2.97 17.80
CA PRO A 430 9.29 -4.12 18.67
C PRO A 430 8.04 -3.89 19.52
N ALA A 431 7.24 -4.92 19.76
CA ALA A 431 6.28 -4.84 20.85
C ALA A 431 7.08 -4.75 22.16
N PHE A 432 6.63 -3.90 23.10
CA PHE A 432 7.15 -3.62 24.45
C PHE A 432 8.14 -2.46 24.63
N GLN A 433 7.62 -1.35 25.17
CA GLN A 433 8.09 -0.81 26.46
C GLN A 433 6.93 -0.07 27.16
N GLU A 434 6.07 -0.80 27.89
CA GLU A 434 5.37 -0.26 29.06
C GLU A 434 5.27 -1.39 30.10
N GLY A 435 5.82 -1.17 31.30
CA GLY A 435 5.57 -2.03 32.45
C GLY A 435 6.78 -2.63 33.18
N SER A 436 7.83 -1.85 33.44
CA SER A 436 8.62 -2.02 34.66
C SER A 436 8.39 -0.82 35.55
N LYS A 437 7.38 -0.95 36.43
CA LYS A 437 7.32 -0.28 37.72
C LYS A 437 7.02 -1.33 38.78
#